data_AF-A0A8S4SK10-F1
#
_entry.id   AF-A0A8S4SK10-F1
#
_cell.length_a   1.000
_cell.length_b   1.000
_cell.length_c   1.000
_cell.angle_alpha   90.00
_cell.angle_beta   90.00
_cell.angle_gamma   90.00
#
_symmetry.space_group_name_H-M   'P 1'
#
loop_
_entity.id
_entity.type
_entity.pdbx_description
1 polymer ?
#
loop_
_entity_poly.entity_id
_entity_poly.type
_entity_poly.pdbx_seq_one_letter_code
_entity_poly.pdbx_strand_id
1 'polypeptide(L)'
;ELFLFWNLYSAPVLLALVAGEAAAVMENVTDDVIVGRCIAVLKSIFGHAAVPQPKECVVTRWRADPFARGSYSFVAVGSSGTDYDLLAAPVPDTSGENRLFFAGEHTMRNYPATVHGAFLSGLREAGRLADMLMPLPPITSATVANVMAAVNHA
;
A
#
# COMPACT_ATOMS: atom_id res chain seq x y z
N GLU A 1 -14.61 19.43 3.10
CA GLU A 1 -13.31 19.26 2.41
C GLU A 1 -12.21 18.85 3.39
N LEU A 2 -11.98 19.60 4.47
CA LEU A 2 -11.00 19.27 5.53
C LEU A 2 -11.71 18.77 6.79
N PHE A 3 -12.09 17.49 6.79
CA PHE A 3 -13.08 16.97 7.74
C PHE A 3 -12.48 16.38 9.02
N LEU A 4 -11.18 16.09 9.04
CA LEU A 4 -10.50 15.45 10.16
C LEU A 4 -9.08 15.98 10.33
N PHE A 5 -8.70 16.28 11.57
CA PHE A 5 -7.36 16.73 11.96
C PHE A 5 -6.75 15.75 12.97
N TRP A 6 -5.51 15.35 12.75
CA TRP A 6 -4.76 14.42 13.60
C TRP A 6 -3.56 15.11 14.24
N ASN A 7 -3.35 14.85 15.52
CA ASN A 7 -2.13 15.16 16.26
C ASN A 7 -1.51 13.84 16.72
N LEU A 8 -0.48 13.38 16.02
CA LEU A 8 0.15 12.08 16.25
C LEU A 8 1.66 12.17 16.51
N TYR A 9 2.24 13.36 16.37
CA TYR A 9 3.67 13.59 16.52
C TYR A 9 3.98 14.29 17.85
N SER A 10 5.20 14.08 18.35
CA SER A 10 5.67 14.80 19.55
C SER A 10 5.98 16.28 19.25
N ALA A 11 6.36 16.59 18.01
CA ALA A 11 6.49 17.96 17.52
C ALA A 11 5.10 18.56 17.22
N PRO A 12 4.92 19.89 17.26
CA PRO A 12 3.64 20.55 17.00
C PRO A 12 3.26 20.48 15.51
N VAL A 13 2.79 19.32 15.08
CA VAL A 13 2.38 19.01 13.71
C VAL A 13 0.93 18.54 13.70
N LEU A 14 0.12 19.17 12.86
CA LEU A 14 -1.24 18.72 12.59
C LEU A 14 -1.33 18.18 11.16
N LEU A 15 -2.00 17.06 11.00
CA LEU A 15 -2.35 16.46 9.71
C LEU A 15 -3.83 16.71 9.43
N ALA A 16 -4.16 17.27 8.28
CA ALA A 16 -5.54 17.44 7.83
C ALA A 16 -5.86 16.45 6.71
N LEU A 17 -7.03 15.80 6.79
CA LEU A 17 -7.46 14.81 5.81
C LEU A 17 -8.49 15.38 4.83
N VAL A 18 -8.25 15.11 3.55
CA VAL A 18 -9.19 15.33 2.44
C VAL A 18 -9.53 13.96 1.86
N ALA A 19 -10.82 13.64 1.75
CA ALA A 19 -11.30 12.35 1.27
C ALA A 19 -12.55 12.52 0.39
N GLY A 20 -12.95 11.44 -0.28
CA GLY A 20 -14.10 11.42 -1.19
C GLY A 20 -13.89 12.32 -2.40
N GLU A 21 -14.98 12.88 -2.94
CA GLU A 21 -14.94 13.75 -4.13
C GLU A 21 -14.05 14.99 -3.92
N ALA A 22 -13.98 15.51 -2.69
CA ALA A 22 -13.15 16.66 -2.36
C ALA A 22 -11.66 16.40 -2.66
N ALA A 23 -11.17 15.16 -2.53
CA ALA A 23 -9.78 14.83 -2.83
C ALA A 23 -9.44 15.11 -4.29
N ALA A 24 -10.32 14.73 -5.22
CA ALA A 24 -10.11 14.97 -6.65
C ALA A 24 -10.13 16.46 -7.01
N VAL A 25 -11.00 17.24 -6.35
CA VAL A 25 -11.10 18.69 -6.57
C VAL A 25 -9.88 19.41 -5.99
N MET A 26 -9.44 19.01 -4.79
CA MET A 26 -8.37 19.71 -4.05
C MET A 26 -7.02 19.63 -4.75
N GLU A 27 -6.74 18.59 -5.55
CA GLU A 27 -5.45 18.49 -6.26
C GLU A 27 -5.22 19.64 -7.26
N ASN A 28 -6.29 20.25 -7.78
CA ASN A 28 -6.21 21.40 -8.70
C ASN A 28 -6.16 22.76 -7.98
N VAL A 29 -6.13 22.78 -6.65
CA VAL A 29 -6.06 23.99 -5.83
C VAL A 29 -4.62 24.19 -5.37
N THR A 30 -4.13 25.44 -5.32
CA THR A 30 -2.79 25.77 -4.84
C THR A 30 -2.63 25.53 -3.34
N ASP A 31 -1.41 25.19 -2.89
CA ASP A 31 -1.10 24.90 -1.49
C ASP A 31 -1.53 26.03 -0.54
N ASP A 32 -1.22 27.29 -0.87
CA ASP A 32 -1.57 28.45 -0.04
C ASP A 32 -3.07 28.56 0.25
N VAL A 33 -3.91 28.22 -0.73
CA VAL A 33 -5.37 28.25 -0.59
C VAL A 33 -5.84 27.09 0.29
N ILE A 34 -5.26 25.90 0.14
CA ILE A 34 -5.58 24.72 0.96
C ILE A 34 -5.19 24.99 2.42
N VAL A 35 -3.97 25.48 2.64
CA VAL A 35 -3.45 25.85 3.97
C VAL A 35 -4.28 26.97 4.59
N GLY A 36 -4.65 27.99 3.81
CA GLY A 36 -5.56 29.05 4.25
C GLY A 36 -6.91 28.51 4.74
N ARG A 37 -7.49 27.54 4.01
CA ARG A 37 -8.73 26.84 4.43
C ARG A 37 -8.52 26.07 5.74
N CYS A 38 -7.39 25.37 5.91
CA CYS A 38 -7.04 24.70 7.17
C CYS A 38 -7.00 25.68 8.34
N ILE A 39 -6.28 26.80 8.18
CA ILE A 39 -6.14 27.82 9.22
C ILE A 39 -7.48 28.44 9.58
N ALA A 40 -8.35 28.71 8.59
CA ALA A 40 -9.68 29.25 8.82
C ALA A 40 -10.54 28.29 9.67
N VAL A 41 -10.51 26.98 9.37
CA VAL A 41 -11.19 25.96 10.17
C VAL A 41 -10.62 25.88 11.59
N LEU A 42 -9.29 25.87 11.74
CA LEU A 42 -8.68 25.82 13.07
C LEU A 42 -9.01 27.08 13.90
N LYS A 43 -9.01 28.27 13.28
CA LYS A 43 -9.35 29.52 13.95
C LYS A 43 -10.81 29.59 14.38
N SER A 44 -11.74 28.98 13.64
CA SER A 44 -13.14 28.92 14.06
C SER A 44 -13.36 28.02 15.28
N ILE A 45 -12.50 26.99 15.46
CA ILE A 45 -12.56 26.05 16.59
C ILE A 45 -11.81 26.60 17.82
N PHE A 46 -10.57 27.05 17.63
CA PHE A 46 -9.64 27.39 18.72
C PHE A 46 -9.48 28.90 18.96
N GLY A 47 -10.06 29.74 18.11
CA GLY A 47 -9.96 31.19 18.19
C GLY A 47 -8.76 31.77 17.42
N HIS A 48 -8.90 33.03 17.01
CA HIS A 48 -7.96 33.69 16.08
C HIS A 48 -6.56 33.89 16.65
N ALA A 49 -6.47 34.22 17.95
CA ALA A 49 -5.19 34.46 18.62
C ALA A 49 -4.41 33.18 18.94
N ALA A 50 -5.09 32.03 19.00
CA ALA A 50 -4.48 30.76 19.38
C ALA A 50 -3.86 30.00 18.20
N VAL A 51 -4.21 30.34 16.96
CA VAL A 51 -3.76 29.64 15.74
C VAL A 51 -2.76 30.52 14.97
N PRO A 52 -1.45 30.28 15.14
CA PRO A 52 -0.41 31.01 14.40
C PRO A 52 -0.34 30.54 12.94
N GLN A 53 0.48 31.22 12.15
CA GLN A 53 0.86 30.73 10.82
C GLN A 53 1.78 29.50 10.97
N PRO A 54 1.58 28.45 10.15
CA PRO A 54 2.49 27.31 10.14
C PRO A 54 3.87 27.74 9.63
N LYS A 55 4.92 27.15 10.21
CA LYS A 55 6.30 27.38 9.74
C LYS A 55 6.57 26.66 8.42
N GLU A 56 6.02 25.47 8.27
CA GLU A 56 6.18 24.60 7.12
C GLU A 56 4.84 23.95 6.78
N CYS A 57 4.59 23.69 5.51
CA CYS A 57 3.39 23.02 5.01
C CYS A 57 3.75 22.11 3.85
N VAL A 58 3.11 20.94 3.80
CA VAL A 58 3.21 20.01 2.68
C VAL A 58 1.80 19.53 2.33
N VAL A 59 1.45 19.58 1.06
CA VAL A 59 0.18 19.06 0.52
C VAL A 59 0.48 17.92 -0.44
N THR A 60 -0.08 16.74 -0.17
CA THR A 60 0.06 15.58 -1.04
C THR A 60 -0.99 15.56 -2.15
N ARG A 61 -0.62 15.07 -3.33
CA ARG A 61 -1.48 14.92 -4.52
C ARG A 61 -1.26 13.57 -5.18
N TRP A 62 -1.74 12.52 -4.51
CA TRP A 62 -1.46 11.13 -4.87
C TRP A 62 -1.99 10.74 -6.25
N ARG A 63 -3.10 11.34 -6.72
CA ARG A 63 -3.65 11.04 -8.04
C ARG A 63 -2.81 11.67 -9.16
N ALA A 64 -2.27 12.87 -8.94
CA ALA A 64 -1.37 13.54 -9.87
C ALA A 64 0.02 12.90 -9.96
N ASP A 65 0.50 12.27 -8.87
CA ASP A 65 1.81 11.60 -8.83
C ASP A 65 1.93 10.55 -9.95
N PRO A 66 2.94 10.67 -10.85
CA PRO A 66 3.09 9.75 -11.97
C PRO A 66 3.47 8.33 -11.59
N PHE A 67 4.00 8.10 -10.39
CA PHE A 67 4.41 6.80 -9.90
C PHE A 67 3.33 6.10 -9.06
N ALA A 68 2.32 6.84 -8.57
CA ALA A 68 1.24 6.29 -7.75
C ALA A 68 -0.13 6.29 -8.45
N ARG A 69 -0.50 7.39 -9.13
CA ARG A 69 -1.79 7.57 -9.83
C ARG A 69 -3.04 7.39 -8.96
N GLY A 70 -2.90 7.45 -7.65
CA GLY A 70 -3.94 7.21 -6.66
C GLY A 70 -3.34 6.87 -5.30
N SER A 71 -4.20 6.68 -4.29
CA SER A 71 -3.74 6.33 -2.94
C SER A 71 -3.54 4.81 -2.76
N TYR A 72 -4.59 4.03 -3.01
CA TYR A 72 -4.63 2.59 -2.84
C TYR A 72 -5.91 2.01 -3.46
N SER A 73 -5.93 0.70 -3.69
CA SER A 73 -7.06 -0.02 -4.26
C SER A 73 -8.31 -0.04 -3.36
N PHE A 74 -9.47 -0.25 -3.98
CA PHE A 74 -10.74 -0.54 -3.29
C PHE A 74 -11.59 -1.46 -4.16
N VAL A 75 -12.52 -2.20 -3.57
CA VAL A 75 -13.48 -3.01 -4.33
C VAL A 75 -14.56 -2.10 -4.89
N ALA A 76 -14.45 -1.75 -6.17
CA ALA A 76 -15.44 -0.93 -6.86
C ALA A 76 -16.78 -1.68 -7.04
N VAL A 77 -17.86 -0.93 -7.30
CA VAL A 77 -19.14 -1.53 -7.67
C VAL A 77 -18.95 -2.36 -8.95
N GLY A 78 -19.34 -3.63 -8.90
CA GLY A 78 -19.13 -4.60 -9.98
C GLY A 78 -17.82 -5.38 -9.91
N SER A 79 -16.90 -5.03 -9.00
CA SER A 79 -15.68 -5.78 -8.71
C SER A 79 -15.88 -6.74 -7.54
N SER A 80 -14.94 -7.66 -7.34
CA SER A 80 -14.95 -8.57 -6.19
C SER A 80 -13.54 -8.88 -5.68
N GLY A 81 -13.45 -9.54 -4.53
CA GLY A 81 -12.18 -10.04 -4.00
C GLY A 81 -11.40 -10.93 -4.97
N THR A 82 -12.09 -11.56 -5.92
CA THR A 82 -11.48 -12.41 -6.96
C THR A 82 -10.59 -11.61 -7.91
N ASP A 83 -10.86 -10.31 -8.11
CA ASP A 83 -10.05 -9.48 -8.99
C ASP A 83 -8.62 -9.30 -8.45
N TYR A 84 -8.44 -9.30 -7.13
CA TYR A 84 -7.11 -9.33 -6.50
C TYR A 84 -6.36 -10.64 -6.78
N ASP A 85 -7.07 -11.76 -6.78
CA ASP A 85 -6.48 -13.08 -7.08
C ASP A 85 -6.07 -13.16 -8.56
N LEU A 86 -6.88 -12.57 -9.46
CA LEU A 86 -6.55 -12.43 -10.88
C LEU A 86 -5.33 -11.54 -11.09
N LEU A 87 -5.25 -10.39 -10.41
CA LEU A 87 -4.08 -9.51 -10.46
C LEU A 87 -2.81 -10.17 -9.90
N ALA A 88 -2.94 -11.10 -8.97
CA ALA A 88 -1.83 -11.88 -8.42
C ALA A 88 -1.40 -13.06 -9.31
N ALA A 89 -2.13 -13.36 -10.38
CA ALA A 89 -1.81 -14.48 -11.26
C ALA A 89 -0.58 -14.14 -12.13
N PRO A 90 0.41 -15.04 -12.22
CA PRO A 90 1.53 -14.85 -13.12
C PRO A 90 1.09 -14.96 -14.58
N VAL A 91 1.82 -14.29 -15.47
CA VAL A 91 1.58 -14.30 -16.90
C VAL A 91 2.62 -15.19 -17.59
N PRO A 92 2.19 -16.20 -18.36
CA PRO A 92 3.09 -17.04 -19.13
C PRO A 92 3.61 -16.34 -20.38
N ASP A 93 4.81 -16.72 -20.80
CA ASP A 93 5.32 -16.39 -22.13
C ASP A 93 4.73 -17.31 -23.21
N THR A 94 5.22 -17.16 -24.45
CA THR A 94 4.76 -17.97 -25.59
C THR A 94 5.06 -19.47 -25.48
N SER A 95 5.95 -19.87 -24.56
CA SER A 95 6.25 -21.29 -24.29
C SER A 95 5.31 -21.92 -23.25
N GLY A 96 4.46 -21.10 -22.61
CA GLY A 96 3.56 -21.54 -21.54
C GLY A 96 4.17 -21.44 -20.15
N GLU A 97 5.43 -21.00 -20.04
CA GLU A 97 6.13 -20.83 -18.77
C GLU A 97 5.84 -19.46 -18.15
N ASN A 98 5.56 -19.41 -16.85
CA ASN A 98 5.34 -18.15 -16.13
C ASN A 98 6.61 -17.28 -16.13
N ARG A 99 6.53 -16.05 -16.67
CA ARG A 99 7.68 -15.12 -16.75
C ARG A 99 7.46 -13.78 -16.07
N LEU A 100 6.22 -13.33 -15.98
CA LEU A 100 5.87 -12.05 -15.36
C LEU A 100 5.01 -12.30 -14.13
N PHE A 101 5.45 -11.76 -13.00
CA PHE A 101 4.84 -11.97 -11.69
C PHE A 101 4.45 -10.62 -11.10
N PHE A 102 3.37 -10.59 -10.32
CA PHE A 102 2.80 -9.38 -9.76
C PHE A 102 2.72 -9.47 -8.24
N ALA A 103 3.31 -8.48 -7.58
CA ALA A 103 3.19 -8.23 -6.16
C ALA A 103 2.76 -6.77 -5.94
N GLY A 104 2.31 -6.47 -4.72
CA GLY A 104 1.80 -5.16 -4.34
C GLY A 104 0.47 -5.28 -3.59
N GLU A 105 0.05 -4.18 -2.97
CA GLU A 105 -1.19 -4.13 -2.17
C GLU A 105 -2.42 -4.60 -2.98
N HIS A 106 -2.48 -4.25 -4.26
CA HIS A 106 -3.57 -4.58 -5.19
C HIS A 106 -3.54 -6.04 -5.67
N THR A 107 -2.66 -6.87 -5.12
CA THR A 107 -2.56 -8.32 -5.42
C THR A 107 -2.84 -9.18 -4.19
N MET A 108 -3.26 -8.60 -3.05
CA MET A 108 -3.46 -9.32 -1.79
C MET A 108 -4.90 -9.25 -1.32
N ARG A 109 -5.72 -10.25 -1.70
CA ARG A 109 -7.17 -10.29 -1.41
C ARG A 109 -7.55 -10.08 0.05
N ASN A 110 -6.82 -10.69 0.98
CA ASN A 110 -7.18 -10.67 2.41
C ASN A 110 -6.69 -9.41 3.13
N TYR A 111 -5.73 -8.68 2.54
CA TYR A 111 -5.10 -7.52 3.15
C TYR A 111 -4.83 -6.38 2.13
N PRO A 112 -5.80 -6.00 1.28
CA PRO A 112 -5.58 -4.97 0.26
C PRO A 112 -5.41 -3.59 0.91
N ALA A 113 -4.89 -2.62 0.17
CA ALA A 113 -4.72 -1.23 0.61
C ALA A 113 -3.87 -1.02 1.87
N THR A 114 -3.01 -2.00 2.22
CA THR A 114 -2.15 -1.93 3.41
C THR A 114 -0.69 -2.22 3.09
N VAL A 115 0.19 -1.67 3.93
CA VAL A 115 1.64 -1.94 3.87
C VAL A 115 1.93 -3.43 4.14
N HIS A 116 1.28 -4.04 5.14
CA HIS A 116 1.51 -5.44 5.45
C HIS A 116 0.99 -6.37 4.35
N GLY A 117 -0.09 -6.02 3.66
CA GLY A 117 -0.54 -6.75 2.47
C GLY A 117 0.46 -6.70 1.33
N ALA A 118 1.02 -5.52 1.05
CA ALA A 118 2.10 -5.37 0.07
C ALA A 118 3.32 -6.21 0.46
N PHE A 119 3.75 -6.17 1.73
CA PHE A 119 4.85 -6.98 2.24
C PHE A 119 4.61 -8.49 2.06
N LEU A 120 3.45 -8.99 2.48
CA LEU A 120 3.08 -10.40 2.34
C LEU A 120 3.00 -10.84 0.88
N SER A 121 2.53 -9.96 -0.02
CA SER A 121 2.49 -10.26 -1.46
C SER A 121 3.91 -10.40 -2.06
N GLY A 122 4.87 -9.61 -1.55
CA GLY A 122 6.28 -9.74 -1.92
C GLY A 122 6.86 -11.07 -1.47
N LEU A 123 6.59 -11.49 -0.23
CA LEU A 123 7.01 -12.82 0.26
C LEU A 123 6.39 -13.96 -0.57
N ARG A 124 5.10 -13.83 -0.94
CA ARG A 124 4.40 -14.80 -1.79
C ARG A 124 5.09 -14.97 -3.14
N GLU A 125 5.35 -13.87 -3.86
CA GLU A 125 5.97 -13.97 -5.19
C GLU A 125 7.45 -14.36 -5.12
N ALA A 126 8.18 -13.95 -4.08
CA ALA A 126 9.54 -14.43 -3.84
C ALA A 126 9.59 -15.95 -3.64
N GLY A 127 8.65 -16.51 -2.86
CA GLY A 127 8.50 -17.96 -2.70
C GLY A 127 8.16 -18.66 -4.02
N ARG A 128 7.19 -18.13 -4.78
CA ARG A 128 6.80 -18.69 -6.08
C ARG A 128 7.95 -18.72 -7.08
N LEU A 129 8.75 -17.65 -7.12
CA LEU A 129 9.95 -17.57 -7.96
C LEU A 129 11.04 -18.55 -7.49
N ALA A 130 11.25 -18.68 -6.19
CA ALA A 130 12.20 -19.64 -5.64
C ALA A 130 11.83 -21.08 -5.99
N ASP A 131 10.55 -21.46 -5.83
CA ASP A 131 10.06 -22.80 -6.19
C ASP A 131 10.23 -23.09 -7.70
N MET A 132 10.04 -22.08 -8.55
CA MET A 132 10.21 -22.20 -10.00
C MET A 132 11.68 -22.29 -10.43
N LEU A 133 12.55 -21.44 -9.89
CA LEU A 133 13.94 -21.30 -10.32
C LEU A 133 14.90 -22.27 -9.60
N MET A 134 14.52 -22.71 -8.41
CA MET A 134 15.30 -23.61 -7.56
C MET A 134 14.40 -24.74 -7.05
N PRO A 135 13.86 -25.58 -7.93
CA PRO A 135 12.99 -26.68 -7.52
C PRO A 135 13.75 -27.56 -6.53
N LEU A 136 13.22 -27.65 -5.31
CA LEU A 136 13.80 -28.54 -4.30
C LEU A 136 13.74 -29.97 -4.83
N PRO A 137 14.79 -30.79 -4.58
CA PRO A 137 14.72 -32.20 -4.92
C PRO A 137 13.52 -32.81 -4.20
N PRO A 138 12.77 -33.72 -4.85
CA PRO A 138 11.58 -34.30 -4.26
C PRO A 138 11.89 -34.92 -2.89
N ILE A 139 11.02 -34.65 -1.91
CA ILE A 139 11.07 -35.33 -0.62
C ILE A 139 10.65 -36.77 -0.87
N THR A 140 11.63 -37.66 -0.89
CA THR A 140 11.48 -39.11 -1.01
C THR A 140 11.77 -39.76 0.33
N SER A 141 11.33 -41.00 0.51
CA SER A 141 11.70 -41.80 1.69
C SER A 141 13.23 -41.88 1.87
N ALA A 142 14.00 -41.85 0.78
CA ALA A 142 15.46 -41.81 0.81
C ALA A 142 16.01 -40.47 1.32
N THR A 143 15.46 -39.33 0.87
CA THR A 143 15.87 -38.01 1.36
C THR A 143 15.52 -37.81 2.84
N VAL A 144 14.37 -38.30 3.30
CA VAL A 144 14.00 -38.32 4.72
C VAL A 144 14.95 -39.21 5.53
N ALA A 145 15.25 -40.42 5.04
CA ALA A 145 16.17 -41.33 5.71
C ALA A 145 17.58 -40.72 5.85
N ASN A 146 18.08 -40.03 4.83
CA ASN A 146 19.39 -39.37 4.86
C ASN A 146 19.46 -38.22 5.87
N VAL A 147 18.40 -37.40 5.98
CA VAL A 147 18.35 -36.33 7.00
C VAL A 147 18.26 -36.93 8.41
N MET A 148 17.41 -37.92 8.62
CA MET A 148 17.28 -38.59 9.93
C MET A 148 18.57 -39.30 10.34
N ALA A 149 19.30 -39.90 9.40
CA ALA A 149 20.62 -40.48 9.65
C ALA A 149 21.65 -39.41 10.06
N ALA A 150 21.66 -38.25 9.39
CA ALA A 150 22.55 -37.14 9.72
C ALA A 150 22.28 -36.55 11.11
N VAL A 151 21.01 -36.51 11.54
CA VAL A 151 20.60 -36.01 12.86
C VAL A 151 20.98 -37.00 13.99
N ASN A 152 20.97 -38.30 13.73
CA ASN A 152 21.30 -39.33 14.72
C ASN A 152 22.82 -39.55 14.93
N HIS A 153 23.66 -38.92 14.12
CA HIS A 153 25.13 -39.01 14.21
C HIS A 153 25.79 -37.72 14.72
N ALA A 154 24.99 -36.74 15.18
CA ALA A 154 25.44 -35.54 15.88
C ALA A 154 25.09 -35.63 17.38
#